data_AF-A0A7V3UJK2-F1
#
_entry.id   AF-A0A7V3UJK2-F1
#
_cell.length_a   1.000
_cell.length_b   1.000
_cell.length_c   1.000
_cell.angle_alpha   90.00
_cell.angle_beta   90.00
_cell.angle_gamma   90.00
#
_symmetry.space_group_name_H-M   'P 1'
#
loop_
_entity.id
_entity.type
_entity.pdbx_description
1 polymer ?
#
loop_
_entity_poly.entity_id
_entity_poly.type
_entity_poly.pdbx_seq_one_letter_code
_entity_poly.pdbx_strand_id
1 'polypeptide(L)'
;MNPCKLLLIFPILLAQIYGVGGDSILINKPDRGAVWLKGGPCGAATTIEWSLDPRILRRLRNPAFFKYNLELHKPDGSLVSQIATAVAGFNYCWQIPESLPEGSYKIKILTPDRLLMGESGVFNIAEKTG
;
A
#
# COMPACT_ATOMS: atom_id res chain seq x y z
N MET A 1 36.12 19.18 2.05
CA MET A 1 34.85 18.83 2.73
C MET A 1 33.73 18.97 1.72
N ASN A 2 33.25 17.85 1.16
CA ASN A 2 32.11 17.85 0.24
C ASN A 2 30.83 17.67 1.06
N PRO A 3 29.84 18.57 0.98
CA PRO A 3 28.53 18.26 1.54
C PRO A 3 27.80 17.29 0.62
N CYS A 4 27.27 16.24 1.25
CA CYS A 4 26.37 15.23 0.72
C CYS A 4 25.30 15.83 -0.22
N LYS A 5 25.30 15.39 -1.48
CA LYS A 5 24.16 15.51 -2.39
C LYS A 5 23.40 14.19 -2.33
N LEU A 6 22.50 14.05 -1.35
CA LEU A 6 21.53 12.96 -1.33
C LEU A 6 20.35 13.38 -2.21
N LEU A 7 20.47 13.12 -3.52
CA LEU A 7 19.43 13.37 -4.50
C LEU A 7 18.47 12.17 -4.49
N LEU A 8 17.52 12.15 -3.55
CA LEU A 8 16.39 11.21 -3.60
C LEU A 8 15.40 11.72 -4.65
N ILE A 9 15.64 11.39 -5.91
CA ILE A 9 14.62 11.50 -6.96
C ILE A 9 13.67 10.32 -6.77
N PHE A 10 12.60 10.49 -6.01
CA PHE A 10 11.42 9.65 -6.16
C PHE A 10 10.73 10.09 -7.45
N PRO A 11 10.60 9.26 -8.49
CA PRO A 11 9.69 9.58 -9.57
C PRO A 11 8.29 9.52 -8.96
N ILE A 12 7.73 10.70 -8.66
CA ILE A 12 6.32 10.87 -8.34
C ILE A 12 5.57 10.50 -9.63
N LEU A 13 5.28 9.22 -9.80
CA LEU A 13 4.29 8.79 -10.75
C LEU A 13 2.97 9.33 -10.24
N LEU A 14 2.37 10.24 -11.02
CA LEU A 14 1.08 10.85 -10.75
C LEU A 14 0.00 9.74 -10.74
N ALA A 15 -0.16 9.04 -9.61
CA ALA A 15 -1.28 8.15 -9.40
C ALA A 15 -2.53 9.03 -9.29
N GLN A 16 -3.42 8.86 -10.26
CA GLN A 16 -4.62 9.66 -10.45
C GLN A 16 -5.49 9.67 -9.19
N ILE A 17 -5.73 10.87 -8.68
CA ILE A 17 -6.56 11.14 -7.51
C ILE A 17 -8.02 11.09 -7.93
N TYR A 18 -8.74 10.03 -7.56
CA TYR A 18 -10.20 10.07 -7.43
C TYR A 18 -10.61 9.34 -6.15
N GLY A 19 -10.55 10.07 -5.04
CA GLY A 19 -11.25 9.75 -3.80
C GLY A 19 -11.96 11.01 -3.32
N VAL A 20 -13.26 11.13 -3.59
CA VAL A 20 -14.07 12.25 -3.11
C VAL A 20 -14.61 11.85 -1.74
N GLY A 21 -13.92 12.26 -0.67
CA GLY A 21 -14.44 12.18 0.70
C GLY A 21 -13.41 11.70 1.74
N GLY A 22 -13.11 12.57 2.71
CA GLY A 22 -12.39 12.22 3.94
C GLY A 22 -10.87 12.21 3.82
N ASP A 23 -10.21 12.57 4.91
CA ASP A 23 -8.76 12.48 5.09
C ASP A 23 -8.26 11.07 4.68
N SER A 24 -7.66 10.95 3.48
CA SER A 24 -7.32 9.67 2.85
C SER A 24 -5.85 9.22 3.00
N ILE A 25 -5.67 7.91 3.16
CA ILE A 25 -4.40 7.23 2.88
C ILE A 25 -4.28 7.04 1.36
N LEU A 26 -3.13 7.35 0.79
CA LEU A 26 -2.83 7.18 -0.64
C LEU A 26 -1.96 5.94 -0.82
N ILE A 27 -2.45 4.92 -1.51
CA ILE A 27 -1.68 3.69 -1.76
C ILE A 27 -0.90 3.85 -3.06
N ASN A 28 0.43 3.83 -2.95
CA ASN A 28 1.38 4.05 -4.04
C ASN A 28 1.78 2.74 -4.72
N LYS A 29 1.86 1.64 -3.96
CA LYS A 29 2.08 0.27 -4.46
C LYS A 29 1.09 -0.70 -3.81
N PRO A 30 0.49 -1.62 -4.58
CA PRO A 30 0.70 -1.90 -6.00
C PRO A 30 0.18 -0.79 -6.93
N ASP A 31 0.83 -0.65 -8.10
CA ASP A 31 0.27 0.17 -9.17
C ASP A 31 -1.03 -0.47 -9.70
N ARG A 32 -1.95 0.35 -10.19
CA ARG A 32 -3.14 -0.15 -10.88
C ARG A 32 -2.72 -1.00 -12.09
N GLY A 33 -3.27 -2.20 -12.19
CA GLY A 33 -2.99 -3.16 -13.25
C GLY A 33 -1.67 -3.93 -13.09
N ALA A 34 -0.91 -3.70 -12.02
CA ALA A 34 0.30 -4.46 -11.75
C ALA A 34 -0.01 -5.95 -11.58
N VAL A 35 1.00 -6.79 -11.85
CA VAL A 35 0.96 -8.24 -11.57
C VAL A 35 2.00 -8.53 -10.50
N TRP A 36 1.55 -9.07 -9.36
CA TRP A 36 2.40 -9.51 -8.27
C TRP A 36 2.46 -11.03 -8.21
N LEU A 37 3.63 -11.59 -7.93
CA LEU A 37 3.85 -13.03 -7.94
C LEU A 37 3.76 -13.61 -6.53
N LYS A 38 2.98 -14.67 -6.35
CA LYS A 38 2.91 -15.41 -5.08
C LYS A 38 4.14 -16.29 -4.85
N GLY A 39 4.43 -16.61 -3.59
CA GLY A 39 5.55 -17.46 -3.19
C GLY A 39 6.94 -16.80 -3.31
N GLY A 40 7.01 -15.55 -3.77
CA GLY A 40 8.25 -14.80 -3.86
C GLY A 40 8.78 -14.32 -2.50
N PRO A 41 10.09 -14.13 -2.35
CA PRO A 41 10.64 -13.44 -1.20
C PRO A 41 10.13 -11.99 -1.16
N CYS A 42 10.13 -11.44 0.05
CA CYS A 42 9.98 -10.00 0.27
C CYS A 42 10.98 -9.22 -0.62
N GLY A 43 10.48 -8.25 -1.40
CA GLY A 43 11.32 -7.37 -2.21
C GLY A 43 10.50 -6.27 -2.90
N ALA A 44 11.16 -5.44 -3.71
CA ALA A 44 10.54 -4.27 -4.34
C ALA A 44 9.27 -4.60 -5.16
N ALA A 45 9.16 -5.82 -5.70
CA ALA A 45 7.99 -6.28 -6.46
C ALA A 45 6.76 -6.63 -5.60
N THR A 46 6.92 -6.80 -4.28
CA THR A 46 5.86 -7.18 -3.33
C THR A 46 5.83 -6.27 -2.09
N THR A 47 6.47 -5.09 -2.18
CA THR A 47 6.38 -4.05 -1.16
C THR A 47 5.12 -3.23 -1.39
N ILE A 48 4.25 -3.21 -0.38
CA ILE A 48 3.11 -2.30 -0.29
C ILE A 48 3.65 -0.96 0.18
N GLU A 49 3.31 0.11 -0.51
CA GLU A 49 3.78 1.47 -0.19
C GLU A 49 2.58 2.41 -0.15
N TRP A 50 2.55 3.30 0.84
CA TRP A 50 1.50 4.29 0.98
C TRP A 50 2.04 5.62 1.51
N SER A 51 1.25 6.66 1.39
CA SER A 51 1.50 7.98 1.93
C SER A 51 0.22 8.55 2.53
N LEU A 52 0.34 9.62 3.32
CA LEU A 52 -0.82 10.37 3.80
C LEU A 52 -1.05 11.56 2.88
N ASP A 53 -2.32 11.93 2.68
CA ASP A 53 -2.63 13.20 2.02
C ASP A 53 -1.94 14.36 2.79
N PRO A 54 -1.23 15.27 2.10
CA PRO A 54 -0.57 16.41 2.74
C PRO A 54 -1.47 17.27 3.64
N ARG A 55 -2.78 17.30 3.39
CA ARG A 55 -3.78 18.00 4.22
C ARG A 55 -3.88 17.37 5.61
N ILE A 56 -3.74 16.06 5.71
CA ILE A 56 -3.75 15.31 6.96
C ILE A 56 -2.44 15.53 7.71
N LEU A 57 -1.32 15.48 6.99
CA LEU A 57 0.00 15.71 7.59
C LEU A 57 0.10 17.06 8.31
N ARG A 58 -0.59 18.10 7.82
CA ARG A 58 -0.67 19.41 8.48
C ARG A 58 -1.44 19.40 9.80
N ARG A 59 -2.38 18.48 9.97
CA ARG A 59 -3.22 18.35 11.19
C ARG A 59 -2.59 17.42 12.22
N LEU A 60 -1.76 16.49 11.79
CA LEU A 60 -1.17 15.48 12.66
C LEU A 60 0.10 15.99 13.34
N ARG A 61 0.08 16.02 14.68
CA ARG A 61 1.24 16.44 15.49
C ARG A 61 2.46 15.53 15.34
N ASN A 62 2.25 14.24 15.10
CA ASN A 62 3.35 13.30 14.86
C ASN A 62 2.86 12.05 14.09
N PRO A 63 3.10 11.99 12.76
CA PRO A 63 2.65 10.87 11.94
C PRO A 63 3.45 9.57 12.14
N ALA A 64 4.62 9.61 12.80
CA ALA A 64 5.46 8.44 13.01
C ALA A 64 4.86 7.41 13.99
N PHE A 65 3.84 7.80 14.75
CA PHE A 65 3.15 6.91 15.69
C PHE A 65 1.94 6.19 15.13
N PHE A 66 1.53 6.50 13.89
CA PHE A 66 0.40 5.77 13.32
C PHE A 66 0.78 4.32 13.09
N LYS A 67 -0.17 3.48 13.47
CA LYS A 67 -0.20 2.07 13.16
C LYS A 67 -1.25 1.87 12.08
N TYR A 68 -0.97 0.99 11.14
CA TYR A 68 -1.86 0.69 10.02
C TYR A 68 -2.21 -0.79 9.99
N ASN A 69 -3.45 -1.07 9.64
CA ASN A 69 -3.92 -2.39 9.29
C ASN A 69 -4.02 -2.47 7.76
N LEU A 70 -3.46 -3.54 7.20
CA LEU A 70 -3.43 -3.81 5.77
C LEU A 70 -4.35 -5.00 5.50
N GLU A 71 -5.32 -4.81 4.63
CA GLU A 71 -6.35 -5.79 4.27
C GLU A 71 -6.29 -6.06 2.76
N LEU A 72 -6.50 -7.32 2.37
CA LEU A 72 -6.65 -7.74 0.97
C LEU A 72 -8.14 -7.89 0.66
N HIS A 73 -8.61 -7.28 -0.42
CA HIS A 73 -9.99 -7.35 -0.86
C HIS A 73 -10.11 -7.82 -2.31
N LYS A 74 -11.26 -8.40 -2.66
CA LYS A 74 -11.70 -8.58 -4.04
C LYS A 74 -12.15 -7.23 -4.65
N PRO A 75 -12.23 -7.11 -5.99
CA PRO A 75 -12.63 -5.86 -6.64
C PRO A 75 -14.03 -5.37 -6.25
N ASP A 76 -14.92 -6.29 -5.86
CA ASP A 76 -16.29 -6.05 -5.36
C ASP A 76 -16.33 -5.49 -3.92
N GLY A 77 -15.18 -5.39 -3.24
CA GLY A 77 -15.05 -4.90 -1.86
C GLY A 77 -15.04 -5.99 -0.80
N SER A 78 -15.28 -7.26 -1.16
CA SER A 78 -15.27 -8.38 -0.21
C SER A 78 -13.88 -8.58 0.41
N LEU A 79 -13.79 -8.66 1.74
CA LEU A 79 -12.54 -8.93 2.45
C LEU A 79 -12.09 -10.38 2.17
N VAL A 80 -10.83 -10.54 1.76
CA VAL A 80 -10.18 -11.84 1.52
C VAL A 80 -9.37 -12.25 2.74
N SER A 81 -8.49 -11.37 3.21
CA SER A 81 -7.63 -11.66 4.36
C SER A 81 -7.05 -10.40 4.99
N GLN A 82 -6.66 -10.53 6.26
CA GLN A 82 -5.78 -9.56 6.91
C GLN A 82 -4.34 -9.82 6.46
N ILE A 83 -3.71 -8.86 5.79
CA ILE A 83 -2.29 -8.94 5.38
C ILE A 83 -1.39 -8.72 6.58
N ALA A 84 -1.65 -7.66 7.34
CA ALA A 84 -0.86 -7.28 8.50
C ALA A 84 -1.67 -6.35 9.42
N THR A 85 -1.31 -6.33 10.70
CA THR A 85 -1.89 -5.44 11.70
C THR A 85 -0.82 -4.63 12.40
N ALA A 86 -1.17 -3.44 12.85
CA ALA A 86 -0.31 -2.56 13.63
C ALA A 86 1.07 -2.25 12.96
N VAL A 87 1.08 -2.14 11.63
CA VAL A 87 2.28 -1.81 10.86
C VAL A 87 2.69 -0.36 11.10
N ALA A 88 3.97 -0.14 11.39
CA ALA A 88 4.54 1.20 11.51
C ALA A 88 5.16 1.66 10.18
N GLY A 89 5.20 2.97 9.96
CA GLY A 89 5.82 3.55 8.76
C GLY A 89 4.88 3.59 7.56
N PHE A 90 5.46 3.56 6.36
CA PHE A 90 4.78 3.83 5.09
C PHE A 90 5.05 2.77 4.02
N ASN A 91 5.67 1.68 4.41
CA ASN A 91 5.89 0.52 3.57
C ASN A 91 5.73 -0.76 4.38
N TYR A 92 5.34 -1.83 3.70
CA TYR A 92 5.23 -3.15 4.28
C TYR A 92 5.62 -4.19 3.23
N CYS A 93 6.53 -5.07 3.62
CA CYS A 93 6.92 -6.14 2.73
C CYS A 93 5.97 -7.32 2.87
N TRP A 94 5.19 -7.59 1.82
CA TRP A 94 4.19 -8.65 1.84
C TRP A 94 4.71 -9.92 1.16
N GLN A 95 4.94 -10.96 1.95
CA GLN A 95 5.15 -12.30 1.42
C GLN A 95 3.79 -12.90 1.01
N ILE A 96 3.44 -12.78 -0.26
CA ILE A 96 2.16 -13.27 -0.79
C ILE A 96 2.12 -14.80 -0.68
N PRO A 97 1.18 -15.39 0.08
CA PRO A 97 1.12 -16.83 0.28
C PRO A 97 0.89 -17.59 -1.03
N GLU A 98 1.56 -18.74 -1.21
CA GLU A 98 1.37 -19.62 -2.37
C GLU A 98 -0.06 -20.19 -2.47
N SER A 99 -0.73 -20.31 -1.32
CA SER A 99 -2.12 -20.75 -1.21
C SER A 99 -3.13 -19.69 -1.64
N LEU A 100 -2.72 -18.43 -1.82
CA LEU A 100 -3.62 -17.38 -2.28
C LEU A 100 -4.01 -17.65 -3.74
N PRO A 101 -5.31 -17.74 -4.07
CA PRO A 101 -5.75 -17.96 -5.44
C PRO A 101 -5.29 -16.83 -6.36
N GLU A 102 -4.99 -17.18 -7.60
CA GLU A 102 -4.74 -16.17 -8.63
C GLU A 102 -5.99 -15.31 -8.89
N GLY A 103 -5.76 -14.12 -9.44
CA GLY A 103 -6.82 -13.24 -9.90
C GLY A 103 -6.65 -11.80 -9.46
N SER A 104 -7.73 -11.03 -9.58
CA SER A 104 -7.73 -9.59 -9.31
C SER A 104 -8.04 -9.27 -7.86
N TYR A 105 -7.34 -8.28 -7.31
CA TYR A 105 -7.41 -7.85 -5.91
C TYR A 105 -7.25 -6.33 -5.76
N LYS A 106 -7.57 -5.84 -4.56
CA LYS A 106 -7.25 -4.49 -4.07
C LYS A 106 -6.63 -4.60 -2.68
N ILE A 107 -5.76 -3.66 -2.34
CA ILE A 107 -5.28 -3.48 -0.97
C ILE A 107 -6.05 -2.33 -0.34
N LYS A 108 -6.50 -2.53 0.89
CA LYS A 108 -7.07 -1.50 1.74
C LYS A 108 -6.14 -1.27 2.93
N ILE A 109 -5.85 -0.02 3.22
CA ILE A 109 -5.07 0.38 4.38
C ILE A 109 -5.93 1.28 5.24
N LEU A 110 -5.92 1.06 6.54
CA LEU A 110 -6.70 1.82 7.50
C LEU A 110 -5.98 1.95 8.84
N THR A 111 -6.29 3.02 9.58
CA THR A 111 -5.91 3.14 10.99
C THR A 111 -6.80 2.23 11.86
N PRO A 112 -6.34 1.81 13.07
CA PRO A 112 -7.12 0.98 13.98
C PRO A 112 -8.51 1.54 14.33
N ASP A 113 -8.63 2.86 14.42
CA ASP A 113 -9.88 3.58 14.67
C ASP A 113 -10.75 3.77 13.40
N ARG A 114 -10.24 3.35 12.24
CA ARG A 114 -10.88 3.46 10.92
C ARG A 114 -11.18 4.89 10.47
N LEU A 115 -10.57 5.89 11.10
CA LEU A 115 -10.76 7.30 10.72
C LEU A 115 -10.02 7.67 9.44
N LEU A 116 -8.86 7.06 9.21
CA LEU A 116 -8.10 7.21 7.97
C LEU A 116 -8.13 5.90 7.21
N MET A 117 -8.44 5.95 5.92
CA MET A 117 -8.40 4.79 5.05
C MET A 117 -8.02 5.14 3.62
N GLY A 118 -7.56 4.14 2.89
CA GLY A 118 -7.20 4.22 1.48
C GLY A 118 -7.36 2.87 0.81
N GLU A 119 -7.70 2.89 -0.48
CA GLU A 119 -7.83 1.70 -1.31
C GLU A 119 -6.98 1.85 -2.57
N SER A 120 -6.32 0.77 -2.98
CA SER A 120 -5.49 0.75 -4.17
C SER A 120 -6.35 0.65 -5.43
N GLY A 121 -5.72 0.89 -6.59
CA GLY A 121 -6.24 0.36 -7.85
C GLY A 121 -6.30 -1.17 -7.83
N VAL A 122 -7.10 -1.74 -8.74
CA VAL A 122 -7.12 -3.20 -8.95
C VAL A 122 -5.77 -3.64 -9.51
N PHE A 123 -5.19 -4.71 -8.96
CA PHE A 123 -3.98 -5.38 -9.43
C PHE A 123 -4.24 -6.90 -9.49
N ASN A 124 -3.35 -7.66 -10.12
CA ASN A 124 -3.47 -9.11 -10.25
C ASN A 124 -2.40 -9.85 -9.45
N ILE A 125 -2.76 -11.02 -8.94
CA ILE A 125 -1.83 -11.98 -8.34
C ILE A 125 -1.77 -13.22 -9.23
N ALA A 126 -0.55 -13.67 -9.51
CA ALA A 126 -0.28 -14.82 -10.38
C ALA A 126 0.83 -15.72 -9.80
N GLU A 127 0.95 -16.93 -10.31
CA GLU A 127 2.07 -17.82 -10.06
C GLU A 127 3.38 -17.25 -10.59
N LYS A 128 4.46 -17.53 -9.86
CA LYS A 128 5.80 -17.36 -10.39
C LYS A 128 6.00 -18.44 -11.46
N THR A 129 5.85 -18.08 -12.73
CA THR A 129 6.24 -18.96 -13.83
C THR A 129 7.74 -19.21 -13.74
N GLY A 130 8.12 -20.48 -13.57
CA GLY A 130 9.52 -20.93 -13.59
C GLY A 130 10.16 -20.83 -14.96
#